data_AF-A0A920VKB7-F1
#
_entry.id   AF-A0A920VKB7-F1
#
_cell.length_a   1.000
_cell.length_b   1.000
_cell.length_c   1.000
_cell.angle_alpha   90.00
_cell.angle_beta   90.00
_cell.angle_gamma   90.00
#
_symmetry.space_group_name_H-M   'P 1'
#
loop_
_entity.id
_entity.type
_entity.pdbx_description
1 polymer ?
#
loop_
_entity_poly.entity_id
_entity_poly.type
_entity_poly.pdbx_seq_one_letter_code
_entity_poly.pdbx_strand_id
1 'polypeptide(L)'
;MIFRQYGASFQSVELNFDSKALSEVGFRRNHQMSIGVDGFGSEYKLVETHEIVAEAEGDVQDQTEQQLLDKLEGAVAVLVSDLGEGEVLVIENEQGRDYPKTKQQTSNVIVDGENRLHFFYTVAPPLRIGRYRLVSE
;
A
#
# COMPACT_ATOMS: atom_id res chain seq x y z
N MET A 1 7.30 -10.54 5.86
CA MET A 1 6.19 -11.08 5.01
C MET A 1 4.99 -10.15 5.13
N ILE A 2 4.18 -10.01 4.07
CA ILE A 2 2.98 -9.17 4.08
C ILE A 2 1.74 -10.08 3.97
N PHE A 3 0.73 -9.82 4.81
CA PHE A 3 -0.56 -10.49 4.81
C PHE A 3 -1.70 -9.52 4.50
N ARG A 4 -2.77 -10.06 3.96
CA ARG A 4 -4.05 -9.36 3.83
C ARG A 4 -5.19 -10.30 4.19
N GLN A 5 -6.21 -9.78 4.87
CA GLN A 5 -7.40 -10.55 5.18
C GLN A 5 -8.29 -10.72 3.93
N TYR A 6 -8.68 -11.96 3.68
CA TYR A 6 -9.69 -12.35 2.70
C TYR A 6 -10.73 -13.25 3.38
N GLY A 7 -11.88 -12.66 3.72
CA GLY A 7 -12.92 -13.36 4.47
C GLY A 7 -12.41 -13.85 5.83
N ALA A 8 -12.42 -15.17 6.03
CA ALA A 8 -12.04 -15.83 7.28
C ALA A 8 -10.54 -16.19 7.37
N SER A 9 -9.69 -15.67 6.48
CA SER A 9 -8.25 -16.00 6.46
C SER A 9 -7.36 -14.81 6.13
N PHE A 10 -6.18 -14.77 6.72
CA PHE A 10 -5.05 -13.94 6.28
C PHE A 10 -4.25 -14.71 5.24
N GLN A 11 -4.04 -14.11 4.07
CA GLN A 11 -3.27 -14.68 2.96
C GLN A 11 -2.00 -13.88 2.76
N SER A 12 -0.89 -14.54 2.49
CA SER A 12 0.35 -13.87 2.11
C SER A 12 0.21 -13.24 0.72
N VAL A 13 0.71 -12.00 0.59
CA VAL A 13 0.58 -11.19 -0.62
C VAL A 13 1.89 -10.51 -0.99
N GLU A 14 1.98 -10.13 -2.27
CA GLU A 14 2.98 -9.23 -2.82
C GLU A 14 2.31 -7.93 -3.27
N LEU A 15 3.10 -6.85 -3.29
CA LEU A 15 2.70 -5.60 -3.92
C LEU A 15 2.49 -5.83 -5.42
N ASN A 16 1.45 -5.24 -5.98
CA ASN A 16 1.13 -5.30 -7.39
C ASN A 16 0.72 -3.90 -7.86
N PHE A 17 1.70 -2.99 -7.83
CA PHE A 17 1.51 -1.60 -8.21
C PHE A 17 1.85 -1.45 -9.69
N ASP A 18 0.85 -1.11 -10.49
CA ASP A 18 0.98 -0.88 -11.92
C ASP A 18 0.08 0.31 -12.25
N SER A 19 0.66 1.40 -12.77
CA SER A 19 -0.10 2.59 -13.16
C SER A 19 -1.12 2.32 -14.27
N LYS A 20 -1.03 1.18 -14.96
CA LYS A 20 -1.99 0.73 -15.96
C LYS A 20 -3.06 -0.19 -15.37
N ALA A 21 -2.80 -0.78 -14.22
CA ALA A 21 -3.87 -1.36 -13.42
C ALA A 21 -4.68 -0.20 -12.83
N LEU A 22 -5.99 -0.40 -12.64
CA LEU A 22 -6.91 0.58 -12.04
C LEU A 22 -6.26 1.33 -10.86
N SER A 23 -6.69 2.56 -10.58
CA SER A 23 -6.19 3.51 -9.57
C SER A 23 -6.20 3.04 -8.09
N GLU A 24 -6.11 1.74 -7.84
CA GLU A 24 -6.09 1.08 -6.55
C GLU A 24 -4.67 0.56 -6.26
N VAL A 25 -4.25 0.70 -4.99
CA VAL A 25 -3.00 0.11 -4.51
C VAL A 25 -3.18 -1.42 -4.45
N GLY A 26 -2.61 -2.13 -5.43
CA GLY A 26 -2.87 -3.55 -5.66
C GLY A 26 -2.05 -4.49 -4.78
N PHE A 27 -2.68 -5.60 -4.34
CA PHE A 27 -1.99 -6.73 -3.70
C PHE A 27 -2.39 -8.05 -4.37
N ARG A 28 -1.40 -8.88 -4.69
CA ARG A 28 -1.61 -10.20 -5.31
C ARG A 28 -1.24 -11.30 -4.33
N ARG A 29 -2.10 -12.32 -4.19
CA ARG A 29 -1.77 -13.52 -3.39
C ARG A 29 -0.55 -14.21 -3.99
N ASN A 30 0.41 -14.56 -3.15
CA ASN A 30 1.58 -15.35 -3.56
C ASN A 30 1.50 -16.81 -3.11
N HIS A 31 0.42 -17.18 -2.40
CA HIS A 31 0.11 -18.55 -1.96
C HIS A 31 1.15 -19.21 -1.06
N GLN A 32 2.04 -18.43 -0.43
CA GLN A 32 3.07 -18.95 0.46
C GLN A 32 2.52 -19.35 1.84
N MET A 33 1.54 -18.61 2.37
CA MET A 33 0.97 -18.85 3.69
C MET A 33 -0.50 -18.40 3.78
N SER A 34 -1.26 -19.16 4.55
CA SER A 34 -2.67 -18.89 4.85
C SER A 34 -2.95 -19.21 6.31
N ILE A 35 -3.47 -18.24 7.07
CA ILE A 35 -3.76 -18.37 8.50
C ILE A 35 -5.25 -18.04 8.72
N GLY A 36 -5.98 -18.84 9.49
CA GLY A 36 -7.36 -18.51 9.86
C GLY A 36 -7.41 -17.28 10.76
N VAL A 37 -8.47 -16.46 10.67
CA VAL A 37 -8.59 -15.24 11.49
C VAL A 37 -8.51 -15.53 12.99
N ASP A 38 -9.14 -16.60 13.46
CA ASP A 38 -9.11 -17.01 14.88
C ASP A 38 -7.69 -17.41 15.33
N GLY A 39 -6.96 -18.13 14.47
CA GLY A 39 -5.57 -18.50 14.72
C GLY A 39 -4.67 -17.27 14.75
N PHE A 40 -4.80 -16.39 13.76
CA PHE A 40 -4.03 -15.14 13.70
C PHE A 40 -4.28 -14.26 14.93
N GLY A 41 -5.54 -14.09 15.34
CA GLY A 41 -5.89 -13.30 16.53
C GLY A 41 -5.39 -13.88 17.85
N SER A 42 -5.09 -15.18 17.88
CA SER A 42 -4.56 -15.86 19.08
C SER A 42 -3.03 -15.87 19.10
N GLU A 43 -2.40 -16.04 17.93
CA GLU A 43 -0.96 -16.20 17.76
C GLU A 43 -0.21 -14.88 17.59
N TYR A 44 -0.86 -13.84 17.06
CA TYR A 44 -0.20 -12.58 16.73
C TYR A 44 -0.76 -11.41 17.54
N LYS A 45 0.13 -10.52 17.99
CA LYS A 45 -0.25 -9.25 18.61
C LYS A 45 0.23 -8.07 17.77
N LEU A 46 -0.65 -7.08 17.63
CA LEU A 46 -0.31 -5.80 17.02
C LEU A 46 0.77 -5.12 17.87
N VAL A 47 1.86 -4.73 17.22
CA VAL A 47 2.95 -3.94 17.79
C VAL A 47 2.68 -2.46 17.55
N GLU A 48 2.40 -2.11 16.29
CA GLU A 48 2.15 -0.73 15.84
C GLU A 48 1.43 -0.72 14.49
N THR A 49 0.80 0.41 14.15
CA THR A 49 0.19 0.63 12.83
C THR A 49 0.88 1.81 12.16
N HIS A 50 1.26 1.61 10.90
CA HIS A 50 1.83 2.62 10.02
C HIS A 50 0.77 3.12 9.04
N GLU A 51 0.65 4.44 8.89
CA GLU A 51 -0.13 5.07 7.82
C GLU A 51 0.82 5.63 6.78
N ILE A 52 0.85 5.01 5.60
CA ILE A 52 1.72 5.42 4.51
C ILE A 52 0.93 6.33 3.57
N VAL A 53 1.44 7.55 3.44
CA VAL A 53 1.02 8.52 2.44
C VAL A 53 2.15 8.74 1.45
N ALA A 54 1.81 9.07 0.21
CA ALA A 54 2.77 9.44 -0.81
C ALA A 54 2.15 10.51 -1.71
N GLU A 55 3.03 11.31 -2.30
CA GLU A 55 2.67 12.38 -3.24
C GLU A 55 3.68 12.40 -4.40
N ALA A 56 3.22 12.73 -5.59
CA ALA A 56 4.06 12.97 -6.76
C ALA A 56 3.45 14.05 -7.66
N GLU A 57 4.30 14.80 -8.34
CA GLU A 57 3.87 15.82 -9.30
C GLU A 57 4.76 15.81 -10.55
N GLY A 58 4.19 16.22 -11.69
CA GLY A 58 4.93 16.26 -12.94
C GLY A 58 4.05 16.55 -14.15
N ASP A 59 4.68 16.62 -15.32
CA ASP A 59 4.02 17.08 -16.55
C ASP A 59 3.51 15.92 -17.42
N VAL A 60 3.79 14.68 -17.03
CA VAL A 60 3.38 13.46 -17.75
C VAL A 60 2.60 12.57 -16.80
N GLN A 61 1.28 12.44 -17.04
CA GLN A 61 0.34 11.74 -16.17
C GLN A 61 0.83 10.36 -15.70
N ASP A 62 1.09 9.43 -16.61
CA ASP A 62 1.46 8.04 -16.29
C ASP A 62 2.79 7.96 -15.52
N GLN A 63 3.75 8.85 -15.83
CA GLN A 63 5.04 8.88 -15.15
C GLN A 63 4.90 9.40 -13.73
N THR A 64 4.09 10.45 -13.53
CA THR A 64 3.80 11.00 -12.21
C THR A 64 3.06 9.99 -11.33
N GLU A 65 2.08 9.27 -11.90
CA GLU A 65 1.40 8.19 -11.17
C GLU A 65 2.34 7.04 -10.81
N GLN A 66 3.22 6.62 -11.72
CA GLN A 66 4.21 5.59 -11.40
C GLN A 66 5.17 6.05 -10.29
N GLN A 67 5.63 7.30 -10.31
CA GLN A 67 6.47 7.84 -9.23
C GLN A 67 5.78 7.81 -7.87
N LEU A 68 4.47 8.07 -7.81
CA LEU A 68 3.69 7.93 -6.59
C LEU A 68 3.70 6.47 -6.09
N LEU A 69 3.47 5.52 -7.00
CA LEU A 69 3.47 4.09 -6.68
C LEU A 69 4.84 3.58 -6.24
N ASP A 70 5.91 4.00 -6.90
CA ASP A 70 7.30 3.65 -6.55
C ASP A 70 7.66 4.15 -5.14
N LYS A 71 7.20 5.36 -4.77
CA LYS A 71 7.38 5.90 -3.40
C LYS A 71 6.64 5.06 -2.37
N LEU A 72 5.41 4.65 -2.65
CA LEU A 72 4.66 3.74 -1.78
C LEU A 72 5.36 2.39 -1.63
N GLU A 73 5.81 1.80 -2.74
CA GLU A 73 6.53 0.53 -2.73
C GLU A 73 7.82 0.62 -1.90
N GLY A 74 8.59 1.69 -2.10
CA GLY A 74 9.79 1.95 -1.31
C GLY A 74 9.51 2.07 0.19
N ALA A 75 8.43 2.77 0.58
CA ALA A 75 8.04 2.89 1.98
C ALA A 75 7.65 1.53 2.58
N VAL A 76 6.90 0.70 1.86
CA VAL A 76 6.56 -0.65 2.31
C VAL A 76 7.80 -1.55 2.38
N ALA A 77 8.72 -1.44 1.42
CA ALA A 77 9.95 -2.21 1.40
C ALA A 77 10.82 -1.94 2.64
N VAL A 78 10.89 -0.68 3.10
CA VAL A 78 11.56 -0.31 4.37
C VAL A 78 10.89 -0.99 5.56
N LEU A 79 9.55 -0.96 5.65
CA LEU A 79 8.85 -1.67 6.74
C LEU A 79 9.10 -3.18 6.70
N VAL A 80 9.22 -3.77 5.51
CA VAL A 80 9.55 -5.20 5.36
C VAL A 80 10.98 -5.48 5.81
N SER A 81 11.95 -4.62 5.49
CA SER A 81 13.35 -4.79 5.92
C SER A 81 13.54 -4.61 7.43
N ASP A 82 12.67 -3.83 8.06
CA ASP A 82 12.73 -3.53 9.50
C ASP A 82 12.05 -4.61 10.37
N LEU A 83 11.47 -5.65 9.76
CA LEU A 83 10.83 -6.75 10.49
C LEU A 83 11.86 -7.55 11.30
N GLY A 84 11.55 -7.75 12.59
CA GLY A 84 12.26 -8.66 13.46
C GLY A 84 11.82 -10.11 13.29
N GLU A 85 12.46 -11.00 14.04
CA GLU A 85 12.08 -12.42 14.07
C GLU A 85 10.65 -12.61 14.57
N GLY A 86 9.87 -13.46 13.87
CA GLY A 86 8.47 -13.71 14.19
C GLY A 86 7.51 -12.56 13.87
N GLU A 87 7.98 -11.50 13.20
CA GLU A 87 7.14 -10.36 12.84
C GLU A 87 6.65 -10.40 11.40
N VAL A 88 5.45 -9.87 11.21
CA VAL A 88 4.76 -9.81 9.92
C VAL A 88 4.08 -8.46 9.75
N LEU A 89 3.84 -8.07 8.50
CA LEU A 89 3.03 -6.91 8.16
C LEU A 89 1.64 -7.38 7.73
N VAL A 90 0.61 -6.61 8.07
CA VAL A 90 -0.78 -6.85 7.69
C VAL A 90 -1.35 -5.59 7.07
N ILE A 91 -1.92 -5.70 5.87
CA ILE A 91 -2.71 -4.62 5.26
C ILE A 91 -4.03 -4.53 6.01
N GLU A 92 -4.24 -3.42 6.72
CA GLU A 92 -5.42 -3.20 7.55
C GLU A 92 -6.59 -2.60 6.76
N ASN A 93 -6.34 -2.03 5.58
CA ASN A 93 -7.40 -1.45 4.76
C ASN A 93 -8.38 -2.52 4.25
N GLU A 94 -9.67 -2.21 4.31
CA GLU A 94 -10.78 -3.06 3.89
C GLU A 94 -11.30 -2.65 2.50
N GLN A 95 -11.48 -3.63 1.62
CA GLN A 95 -12.03 -3.39 0.30
C GLN A 95 -13.48 -2.92 0.38
N GLY A 96 -13.80 -1.86 -0.35
CA GLY A 96 -15.13 -1.24 -0.31
C GLY A 96 -15.38 -0.27 0.85
N ARG A 97 -14.41 -0.10 1.77
CA ARG A 97 -14.53 0.83 2.90
C ARG A 97 -13.44 1.91 2.87
N ASP A 98 -12.20 1.53 3.12
CA ASP A 98 -11.05 2.44 3.24
C ASP A 98 -9.86 1.94 2.42
N TYR A 99 -10.14 1.33 1.27
CA TYR A 99 -9.10 0.83 0.38
C TYR A 99 -8.32 1.99 -0.26
N PRO A 100 -6.98 2.02 -0.16
CA PRO A 100 -6.16 3.11 -0.66
C PRO A 100 -6.19 3.17 -2.19
N LYS A 101 -6.38 4.40 -2.70
CA LYS A 101 -6.48 4.69 -4.14
C LYS A 101 -5.64 5.90 -4.50
N THR A 102 -5.06 5.88 -5.70
CA THR A 102 -4.44 7.06 -6.29
C THR A 102 -5.51 8.12 -6.56
N LYS A 103 -5.20 9.38 -6.23
CA LYS A 103 -6.05 10.54 -6.48
C LYS A 103 -5.29 11.49 -7.35
N GLN A 104 -5.92 11.90 -8.44
CA GLN A 104 -5.34 12.84 -9.39
C GLN A 104 -5.96 14.22 -9.22
N GLN A 105 -5.12 15.25 -9.29
CA GLN A 105 -5.50 16.63 -9.53
C GLN A 105 -4.73 17.13 -10.75
N THR A 106 -5.44 17.78 -11.68
CA THR A 106 -4.83 18.35 -12.90
C THR A 106 -4.97 19.87 -12.86
N SER A 107 -3.89 20.58 -13.15
CA SER A 107 -3.88 22.04 -13.27
C SER A 107 -3.24 22.46 -14.60
N ASN A 108 -3.50 23.70 -15.00
CA ASN A 108 -2.80 24.33 -16.13
C ASN A 108 -1.71 25.24 -15.57
N VAL A 109 -0.49 25.09 -16.09
CA VAL A 109 0.67 25.93 -15.76
C VAL A 109 1.21 26.58 -17.03
N ILE A 110 1.74 27.80 -16.91
CA ILE A 110 2.36 28.49 -18.05
C ILE A 110 3.86 28.22 -18.01
N VAL A 111 4.39 27.56 -19.04
CA VAL A 111 5.81 27.29 -19.22
C VAL A 111 6.23 27.85 -20.57
N ASP A 112 7.22 28.75 -20.58
CA ASP A 112 7.70 29.44 -21.79
C ASP A 112 6.61 30.17 -22.59
N GLY A 113 5.57 30.67 -21.89
CA GLY A 113 4.43 31.36 -22.51
C GLY A 113 3.37 30.42 -23.10
N GLU A 114 3.54 29.10 -22.97
CA GLU A 114 2.57 28.10 -23.40
C GLU A 114 1.83 27.49 -22.21
N ASN A 115 0.53 27.22 -22.38
CA ASN A 115 -0.24 26.44 -21.41
C ASN A 115 0.14 24.96 -21.48
N ARG A 116 0.57 24.40 -20.36
CA ARG A 116 0.87 22.97 -20.18
C ARG A 116 0.03 22.38 -19.05
N LEU A 117 -0.27 21.10 -19.16
CA LEU A 117 -0.90 20.35 -18.07
C LEU A 117 0.14 19.99 -17.02
N HIS A 118 -0.24 20.10 -15.76
CA HIS A 118 0.53 19.64 -14.63
C HIS A 118 -0.34 18.70 -13.79
N PHE A 119 0.24 17.58 -13.39
CA PHE A 119 -0.45 16.50 -12.70
C PHE A 119 0.10 16.38 -11.28
N PHE A 120 -0.80 16.32 -10.31
CA PHE A 120 -0.50 16.05 -8.92
C PHE A 120 -1.25 14.80 -8.48
N TYR A 121 -0.54 13.90 -7.82
CA TYR A 121 -1.02 12.59 -7.43
C TYR A 121 -0.79 12.36 -5.94
N THR A 122 -1.81 11.85 -5.25
CA THR A 122 -1.73 11.42 -3.84
C THR A 122 -2.36 10.05 -3.65
N VAL A 123 -2.20 9.46 -2.47
CA VAL A 123 -2.97 8.27 -2.06
C VAL A 123 -3.94 8.62 -0.94
N ALA A 124 -5.23 8.37 -1.18
CA ALA A 124 -6.28 8.59 -0.20
C ALA A 124 -7.39 7.53 -0.30
N PRO A 125 -7.79 6.90 0.82
CA PRO A 125 -7.18 7.01 2.16
C PRO A 125 -5.73 6.49 2.21
N PRO A 126 -4.96 6.75 3.28
CA PRO A 126 -3.61 6.22 3.44
C PRO A 126 -3.57 4.69 3.38
N LEU A 127 -2.44 4.15 2.94
CA LEU A 127 -2.17 2.72 3.05
C LEU A 127 -1.84 2.40 4.51
N ARG A 128 -2.71 1.66 5.18
CA ARG A 128 -2.59 1.28 6.59
C ARG A 128 -1.99 -0.11 6.72
N ILE A 129 -0.87 -0.20 7.43
CA ILE A 129 -0.13 -1.44 7.64
C ILE A 129 0.14 -1.64 9.12
N GLY A 130 -0.43 -2.70 9.68
CA GLY A 130 -0.11 -3.14 11.04
C GLY A 130 1.13 -4.02 11.05
N ARG A 131 2.06 -3.77 11.96
CA ARG A 131 3.15 -4.68 12.30
C ARG A 131 2.70 -5.58 13.43
N TYR A 132 2.74 -6.88 13.22
CA TYR A 132 2.34 -7.88 14.20
C TYR A 132 3.52 -8.76 14.57
N ARG A 133 3.56 -9.21 15.82
CA ARG A 133 4.56 -10.15 16.32
C ARG A 133 3.89 -11.43 16.79
N LEU A 134 4.46 -12.56 16.38
CA LEU A 134 4.12 -13.88 16.89
C LEU A 134 4.41 -13.92 18.40
N VAL A 135 3.40 -14.27 19.18
CA VAL A 135 3.54 -14.48 20.62
C VAL A 135 3.79 -15.96 20.81
N SER A 136 5.06 -16.34 20.96
CA SER A 136 5.42 -17.68 21.42
C SER A 136 4.80 -17.91 22.80
N GLU A 137 4.12 -19.04 22.99
CA GLU A 137 3.83 -19.57 24.34
C GLU A 137 5.12 -19.90 25.09
#